data_AF-A0A0E9TWV1-F1
#
_entry.id   AF-A0A0E9TWV1-F1
#
_cell.length_a   1.000
_cell.length_b   1.000
_cell.length_c   1.000
_cell.angle_alpha   90.00
_cell.angle_beta   90.00
_cell.angle_gamma   90.00
#
_symmetry.space_group_name_H-M   'P 1'
#
loop_
_entity.id
_entity.type
_entity.pdbx_description
1 polymer ?
#
loop_
_entity_poly.entity_id
_entity_poly.type
_entity_poly.pdbx_seq_one_letter_code
_entity_poly.pdbx_strand_id
1 'polypeptide(L)' 'MSVNDLPVGRCVEETLRLVKAFQFVETHGEVCPASWTPDSPTIKPTPEGSKEYFEKVN' A
#
# COMPACT_ATOMS: atom_id res chain seq x y z
N MET A 1 -2.26 -0.01 -14.69
CA MET A 1 -3.14 -1.07 -15.26
C MET A 1 -2.33 -2.35 -15.28
N SER A 2 -2.76 -3.40 -14.58
CA SER A 2 -2.10 -4.71 -14.68
C SER A 2 -2.43 -5.33 -16.04
N VAL A 3 -1.39 -5.67 -16.80
CA VAL A 3 -1.49 -6.40 -18.05
C VAL A 3 -0.95 -7.80 -17.77
N ASN A 4 -1.83 -8.79 -17.85
CA ASN A 4 -1.49 -10.19 -17.63
C ASN A 4 -1.62 -10.93 -18.97
N ASP A 5 -0.81 -11.96 -19.19
CA ASP A 5 -0.91 -12.82 -20.38
C ASP A 5 -2.22 -13.62 -20.41
N LEU A 6 -2.62 -14.10 -21.60
CA LEU A 6 -3.89 -14.81 -21.83
C LEU A 6 -4.23 -15.95 -20.84
N PRO A 7 -3.30 -16.82 -20.40
CA PRO A 7 -3.62 -17.88 -19.44
C PRO A 7 -3.64 -17.41 -17.97
N VAL A 8 -3.28 -16.15 -17.69
CA VAL A 8 -3.11 -15.62 -16.33
C VAL A 8 -4.21 -14.61 -16.02
N GLY A 9 -5.16 -15.01 -15.18
CA GLY A 9 -6.20 -14.12 -14.68
C GLY A 9 -5.64 -12.94 -13.87
N ARG A 10 -6.35 -11.81 -13.87
CA ARG A 10 -6.09 -10.67 -12.98
C ARG A 10 -6.81 -10.87 -11.65
N CYS A 11 -6.26 -10.30 -10.58
CA CYS A 11 -6.92 -10.24 -9.29
C CYS A 11 -7.66 -8.90 -9.13
N VAL A 12 -9.00 -8.97 -9.03
CA VAL A 12 -9.85 -7.77 -8.82
C VAL A 12 -9.55 -7.14 -7.46
N GLU A 13 -9.38 -7.96 -6.42
CA GLU A 13 -9.07 -7.48 -5.08
C GLU A 13 -7.74 -6.71 -5.04
N GLU A 14 -6.72 -7.18 -5.76
CA GLU A 14 -5.44 -6.46 -5.86
C GLU A 14 -5.59 -5.14 -6.59
N THR A 15 -6.42 -5.10 -7.64
CA THR A 15 -6.70 -3.85 -8.36
C THR A 15 -7.40 -2.85 -7.46
N LEU A 16 -8.41 -3.29 -6.68
CA LEU A 16 -9.12 -2.45 -5.72
C LEU A 16 -8.19 -1.97 -4.60
N ARG A 17 -7.31 -2.85 -4.10
CA ARG A 17 -6.31 -2.52 -3.08
C ARG A 17 -5.36 -1.43 -3.55
N LEU A 18 -4.86 -1.53 -4.79
CA LEU A 18 -3.98 -0.53 -5.39
C LEU A 18 -4.67 0.82 -5.53
N VAL A 19 -5.92 0.86 -6.01
CA VAL A 19 -6.68 2.12 -6.13
C VAL A 19 -6.85 2.78 -4.76
N LYS A 20 -7.24 2.02 -3.74
CA LYS A 20 -7.37 2.53 -2.36
C LYS A 20 -6.03 3.03 -1.79
N ALA A 21 -4.94 2.32 -2.07
CA ALA A 21 -3.60 2.72 -1.62
C ALA A 21 -3.19 4.06 -2.22
N PHE A 22 -3.38 4.27 -3.52
CA PHE A 22 -3.09 5.56 -4.16
C PHE A 22 -3.92 6.70 -3.58
N GLN A 23 -5.23 6.49 -3.39
CA GLN A 23 -6.11 7.47 -2.74
C GLN A 23 -5.64 7.81 -1.31
N PHE A 24 -5.18 6.81 -0.56
CA PHE A 24 -4.68 7.00 0.79
C PHE A 24 -3.40 7.86 0.82
N VAL A 25 -2.43 7.55 -0.05
CA VAL A 25 -1.18 8.30 -0.18
C VAL A 25 -1.44 9.75 -0.55
N GLU A 26 -2.35 10.02 -1.49
CA GLU A 26 -2.71 11.39 -1.89
C GLU A 26 -3.41 12.16 -0.76
N THR A 27 -4.23 11.49 0.05
CA THR A 27 -5.00 12.13 1.12
C THR A 27 -4.16 12.39 2.38
N HIS A 28 -3.26 11.47 2.74
CA HIS A 28 -2.53 11.51 4.02
C HIS A 28 -1.05 11.91 3.87
N GLY A 29 -0.48 11.82 2.67
CA GLY A 29 0.96 12.06 2.47
C GLY A 29 1.87 10.98 3.06
N GLU A 30 1.31 9.83 3.45
CA GLU A 30 2.03 8.66 3.96
C GLU A 30 2.18 7.60 2.87
N VAL A 31 3.10 6.64 3.04
CA VAL A 31 3.30 5.56 2.07
C VAL A 31 2.78 4.22 2.59
N CYS A 32 2.19 3.44 1.68
CA CYS A 32 1.62 2.12 1.98
C CYS A 32 2.69 1.01 1.87
N PRO A 33 2.93 0.20 2.91
CA PRO A 33 3.85 -0.94 2.86
C PRO A 33 3.33 -2.10 1.99
N ALA A 34 4.15 -3.14 1.82
CA ALA A 34 3.76 -4.35 1.10
C ALA A 34 2.51 -4.99 1.72
N SER A 35 1.58 -5.44 0.86
CA SER A 35 0.30 -6.04 1.28
C SER A 35 -0.59 -5.13 2.14
N TRP A 36 -0.41 -3.80 2.09
CA TRP A 36 -1.24 -2.84 2.81
C TRP A 36 -2.73 -2.99 2.48
N THR A 37 -3.56 -2.92 3.52
CA THR A 37 -5.04 -2.85 3.47
C THR A 37 -5.54 -1.62 4.23
N PRO A 38 -6.81 -1.18 4.08
CA PRO A 38 -7.31 0.10 4.60
C PRO A 38 -7.13 0.39 6.11
N ASP A 39 -6.82 -0.61 6.93
CA ASP A 39 -6.57 -0.44 8.37
C ASP A 39 -5.13 -0.85 8.78
N SER A 40 -4.28 -1.14 7.80
CA SER A 40 -2.89 -1.53 8.03
C SER A 40 -2.03 -0.32 8.40
N PRO A 41 -0.99 -0.51 9.24
CA PRO A 41 -0.04 0.55 9.55
C PRO A 41 0.65 1.04 8.27
N THR A 42 0.93 2.33 8.25
CA THR A 42 1.52 3.09 7.12
C THR A 42 2.84 3.71 7.57
N ILE A 43 3.63 4.16 6.61
CA ILE A 43 4.97 4.70 6.87
C ILE A 43 4.96 6.20 6.54
N LYS A 44 5.34 7.04 7.50
CA LYS A 44 5.64 8.44 7.22
C LYS A 44 6.95 8.50 6.42
N PRO A 45 7.00 9.17 5.25
CA PRO A 45 8.16 9.15 4.36
C PRO A 45 9.29 10.08 4.84
N THR A 46 9.70 9.93 6.11
CA THR A 46 10.83 10.63 6.73
C THR A 46 11.68 9.62 7.51
N PRO A 47 13.01 9.82 7.60
CA PRO A 47 13.89 8.91 8.37
C PRO A 47 13.48 8.78 9.84
N GLU A 48 12.96 9.84 10.45
CA GLU A 48 12.49 9.84 11.83
C GLU A 48 11.11 9.20 11.95
N GLY A 49 10.15 9.60 11.09
CA GLY A 49 8.78 9.10 11.14
C GLY A 49 8.63 7.63 10.72
N SER A 50 9.52 7.14 9.87
CA SER A 50 9.53 5.72 9.47
C SER A 50 9.89 4.77 10.62
N LYS A 51 10.64 5.25 11.63
CA LYS A 51 10.99 4.44 12.82
C LYS A 51 9.77 4.01 13.60
N GLU A 52 8.76 4.87 13.70
CA GLU A 52 7.47 4.56 14.36
C GLU A 52 6.82 3.32 13.75
N TYR A 53 6.86 3.19 12.42
CA TYR A 53 6.36 2.01 11.74
C TYR A 53 7.24 0.78 12.03
N PHE A 54 8.56 0.90 11.87
CA PHE A 54 9.48 -0.23 12.05
C PHE A 54 9.53 -0.75 13.50
N GLU A 55 9.31 0.10 14.49
CA GLU A 55 9.19 -0.30 15.90
C GLU A 55 7.86 -1.00 16.19
N LYS A 56 6.79 -0.68 15.46
CA LYS A 56 5.47 -1.26 15.66
C LYS A 56 5.32 -2.65 15.02
N VAL A 57 6.02 -2.91 13.92
CA VAL A 57 5.87 -4.16 13.14
C VAL A 57 6.96 -5.21 13.38
N ASN A 58 7.97 -4.90 14.19
CA ASN A 58 9.02 -5.84 14.64
C ASN A 58 8.86 -6.13 16.13
#